data_AF-A0A964JVB6-F1
#
_entry.id   AF-A0A964JVB6-F1
#
_cell.length_a   1.000
_cell.length_b   1.000
_cell.length_c   1.000
_cell.angle_alpha   90.00
_cell.angle_beta   90.00
_cell.angle_gamma   90.00
#
_symmetry.space_group_name_H-M   'P 1'
#
loop_
_entity.id
_entity.type
_entity.pdbx_description
1 polymer ?
#
loop_
_entity_poly.entity_id
_entity_poly.type
_entity_poly.pdbx_seq_one_letter_code
_entity_poly.pdbx_strand_id
1 'polypeptide(L)'
;MCSTELPRVYELVASLRGAPKSYFRNFTASLRDNPIKRKHFIDIEVELAALDAAAWDHLKANVGPLFIKGEKLRGWQGAFSELNEAKVYNFLVRRGYTNVEFIPRRSDAKTPDLRAKVGNIDVLCEVKTINRSERAVLARTKVIA
;
A
#
# COMPACT_ATOMS: atom_id res chain seq x y z
N MET A 1 6.41 22.00 -0.70
CA MET A 1 5.59 20.86 -0.22
C MET A 1 6.36 20.21 0.91
N CYS A 2 5.77 20.17 2.09
CA CYS A 2 6.48 19.84 3.32
C CYS A 2 6.39 18.34 3.59
N SER A 3 7.47 17.73 4.10
CA SER A 3 7.44 16.34 4.59
C SER A 3 6.43 16.13 5.71
N THR A 4 6.01 17.20 6.37
CA THR A 4 5.08 17.19 7.51
C THR A 4 3.65 16.83 7.14
N GLU A 5 3.22 17.00 5.88
CA GLU A 5 1.85 16.65 5.44
C GLU A 5 1.72 15.14 5.17
N LEU A 6 2.81 14.48 4.76
CA LEU A 6 2.80 13.09 4.31
C LEU A 6 3.95 12.29 4.96
N PRO A 7 4.10 12.27 6.29
CA PRO A 7 5.28 11.74 6.95
C PRO A 7 5.56 10.27 6.60
N ARG A 8 4.56 9.38 6.64
CA ARG A 8 4.75 7.96 6.31
C ARG A 8 5.06 7.75 4.84
N VAL A 9 4.38 8.46 3.95
CA VAL A 9 4.69 8.41 2.52
C VAL A 9 6.11 8.91 2.25
N TYR A 10 6.56 9.99 2.88
CA TYR A 10 7.93 10.49 2.70
C TYR A 10 8.97 9.56 3.32
N GLU A 11 8.64 8.85 4.41
CA GLU A 11 9.47 7.80 4.97
C GLU A 11 9.65 6.64 3.96
N LEU A 12 8.56 6.21 3.31
CA LEU A 12 8.61 5.23 2.22
C LEU A 12 9.39 5.75 1.01
N VAL A 13 9.22 7.01 0.61
CA VAL A 13 10.02 7.61 -0.46
C VAL A 13 11.51 7.62 -0.09
N ALA A 14 11.83 7.94 1.17
CA ALA A 14 13.19 7.97 1.67
C ALA A 14 13.85 6.59 1.65
N SER A 15 13.12 5.52 2.03
CA SER A 15 13.63 4.15 2.02
C SER A 15 13.94 3.61 0.62
N LEU A 16 13.42 4.27 -0.42
CA LEU A 16 13.59 3.89 -1.83
C LEU A 16 14.53 4.82 -2.61
N ARG A 17 15.17 5.80 -1.94
CA ARG A 17 16.11 6.72 -2.61
C ARG A 17 17.23 5.95 -3.29
N GLY A 18 17.56 6.38 -4.51
CA GLY A 18 18.60 5.75 -5.33
C GLY A 18 18.08 4.66 -6.29
N ALA A 19 16.80 4.26 -6.21
CA ALA A 19 16.21 3.35 -7.18
C ALA A 19 15.72 4.12 -8.44
N PRO A 20 16.43 4.07 -9.59
CA PRO A 20 16.17 4.94 -10.74
C PRO A 20 14.84 4.65 -11.46
N LYS A 21 14.28 3.45 -11.25
CA LYS A 21 13.01 2.99 -11.83
C LYS A 21 11.84 3.00 -10.83
N SER A 22 12.02 3.59 -9.65
CA SER A 22 10.94 3.64 -8.66
C SER A 22 9.81 4.59 -9.09
N TYR A 23 8.60 4.31 -8.61
CA TYR A 23 7.44 5.19 -8.77
C TYR A 23 7.70 6.64 -8.30
N PHE A 24 8.60 6.82 -7.34
CA PHE A 24 8.82 8.07 -6.62
C PHE A 24 9.91 8.98 -7.20
N ARG A 25 10.49 8.66 -8.37
CA ARG A 25 11.63 9.41 -8.96
C ARG A 25 11.46 10.94 -8.98
N ASN A 26 10.28 11.44 -9.35
CA ASN A 26 9.96 12.87 -9.37
C ASN A 26 8.79 13.21 -8.42
N PHE A 27 8.72 12.53 -7.27
CA PHE A 27 7.52 12.53 -6.43
C PHE A 27 7.06 13.94 -6.04
N THR A 28 7.93 14.75 -5.44
CA THR A 28 7.59 16.10 -4.95
C THR A 28 7.09 17.03 -6.06
N ALA A 29 7.73 17.00 -7.24
CA ALA A 29 7.26 17.77 -8.39
C ALA A 29 5.89 17.26 -8.86
N SER A 30 5.74 15.94 -8.98
CA SER A 30 4.48 15.33 -9.43
C SER A 30 3.28 15.58 -8.51
N LEU A 31 3.50 15.78 -7.20
CA LEU A 31 2.43 16.17 -6.28
C LEU A 31 2.03 17.64 -6.45
N ARG A 32 3.00 18.51 -6.76
CA ARG A 32 2.76 19.94 -7.03
C ARG A 32 1.91 20.14 -8.27
N ASP A 33 2.24 19.40 -9.32
CA ASP A 33 1.65 19.61 -10.65
C ASP A 33 0.34 18.83 -10.83
N ASN A 34 0.02 17.89 -9.93
CA ASN A 34 -1.17 17.06 -10.00
C ASN A 34 -1.95 17.04 -8.68
N PRO A 35 -2.96 17.91 -8.53
CA PRO A 35 -3.80 17.99 -7.32
C PRO A 35 -4.55 16.69 -7.00
N ILE A 36 -4.95 15.92 -8.02
CA ILE A 36 -5.64 14.64 -7.83
C ILE A 36 -4.68 13.62 -7.20
N LYS A 37 -3.44 13.56 -7.72
CA LYS A 37 -2.39 12.71 -7.15
C LYS A 37 -2.10 13.12 -5.71
N ARG A 38 -1.99 14.42 -5.43
CA ARG A 38 -1.79 14.93 -4.05
C ARG A 38 -2.91 14.48 -3.12
N LYS A 39 -4.17 14.71 -3.50
CA LYS A 39 -5.31 14.25 -2.70
C LYS A 39 -5.24 12.75 -2.44
N HIS A 40 -4.94 11.95 -3.47
CA HIS A 40 -4.83 10.51 -3.31
C HIS A 40 -3.77 10.11 -2.27
N PHE A 41 -2.60 10.76 -2.26
CA PHE A 41 -1.57 10.50 -1.25
C PHE A 41 -1.93 11.01 0.14
N ILE A 42 -2.71 12.10 0.26
CA ILE A 42 -3.28 12.53 1.55
C ILE A 42 -4.24 11.46 2.09
N ASP A 43 -5.13 10.94 1.24
CA ASP A 43 -6.09 9.90 1.64
C ASP A 43 -5.36 8.60 2.05
N ILE A 44 -4.24 8.27 1.40
CA ILE A 44 -3.36 7.15 1.82
C ILE A 44 -2.68 7.46 3.17
N GLU A 45 -2.11 8.66 3.33
CA GLU A 45 -1.39 9.04 4.54
C GLU A 45 -2.27 8.92 5.78
N VAL A 46 -3.55 9.30 5.70
CA VAL A 46 -4.50 9.14 6.82
C VAL A 46 -4.55 7.69 7.32
N GLU A 47 -4.53 6.71 6.41
CA GLU A 47 -4.54 5.30 6.80
C GLU A 47 -3.16 4.84 7.31
N LEU A 48 -2.06 5.32 6.72
CA LEU A 48 -0.71 4.93 7.14
C LEU A 48 -0.33 5.52 8.51
N ALA A 49 -0.75 6.75 8.78
CA ALA A 49 -0.46 7.45 10.03
C ALA A 49 -1.17 6.83 11.24
N ALA A 50 -2.26 6.09 11.01
CA ALA A 50 -3.00 5.37 12.05
C ALA A 50 -2.40 4.01 12.44
N LEU A 51 -1.44 3.51 11.66
CA LEU A 51 -0.73 2.27 11.99
C LEU A 51 0.21 2.49 13.18
N ASP A 52 0.30 1.50 14.07
CA ASP A 52 1.38 1.45 15.04
C ASP A 52 2.75 1.27 14.34
N ALA A 53 3.84 1.44 15.10
CA ALA A 53 5.18 1.36 14.54
C ALA A 53 5.50 0.00 13.91
N ALA A 54 5.10 -1.11 14.53
CA ALA A 54 5.38 -2.45 14.04
C ALA A 54 4.57 -2.76 12.77
N ALA A 55 3.30 -2.38 12.76
CA ALA A 55 2.39 -2.49 11.63
C ALA A 55 2.90 -1.67 10.43
N TRP A 56 3.38 -0.45 10.67
CA TRP A 56 3.98 0.37 9.63
C TRP A 56 5.27 -0.23 9.09
N ASP A 57 6.20 -0.66 9.95
CA ASP A 57 7.47 -1.25 9.52
C ASP A 57 7.26 -2.50 8.66
N HIS A 58 6.30 -3.34 9.06
CA HIS A 58 5.89 -4.50 8.28
C HIS A 58 5.39 -4.09 6.89
N LEU A 59 4.39 -3.20 6.83
CA LEU A 59 3.78 -2.81 5.58
C LEU A 59 4.80 -2.14 4.65
N LYS A 60 5.62 -1.22 5.17
CA LYS A 60 6.70 -0.54 4.45
C LYS A 60 7.70 -1.52 3.84
N ALA A 61 8.09 -2.57 4.57
CA ALA A 61 9.01 -3.60 4.08
C ALA A 61 8.41 -4.40 2.91
N ASN A 62 7.10 -4.67 2.94
CA ASN A 62 6.41 -5.39 1.86
C ASN A 62 6.17 -4.53 0.62
N VAL A 63 5.73 -3.28 0.78
CA VAL A 63 5.38 -2.41 -0.36
C VAL A 63 6.60 -1.81 -1.07
N GLY A 64 7.70 -1.61 -0.36
CA GLY A 64 8.92 -0.98 -0.90
C GLY A 64 9.44 -1.64 -2.19
N PRO A 65 9.70 -2.95 -2.21
CA PRO A 65 10.14 -3.67 -3.40
C PRO A 65 9.18 -3.54 -4.59
N LEU A 66 7.87 -3.47 -4.34
CA LEU A 66 6.85 -3.33 -5.39
C LEU A 66 6.90 -1.96 -6.04
N PHE A 67 7.21 -0.91 -5.27
CA PHE A 67 7.43 0.44 -5.80
C PHE A 67 8.71 0.58 -6.63
N ILE A 68 9.68 -0.33 -6.49
CA ILE A 68 10.89 -0.38 -7.32
C ILE A 68 10.65 -1.16 -8.61
N LYS A 69 10.08 -2.36 -8.50
CA LYS A 69 9.99 -3.30 -9.63
C LYS A 69 8.95 -2.85 -10.66
N GLY A 70 7.75 -2.49 -10.19
CA GLY A 70 6.58 -2.35 -11.04
C GLY A 70 6.22 -3.66 -11.77
N GLU A 71 5.02 -3.70 -12.32
CA GLU A 71 4.49 -4.81 -13.11
C GLU A 71 4.38 -4.40 -14.57
N LYS A 72 4.69 -5.33 -15.48
CA LYS A 72 4.70 -5.07 -16.93
C LYS A 72 3.36 -4.56 -17.48
N LEU A 73 2.24 -5.09 -16.97
CA LEU A 73 0.90 -4.76 -17.46
C LEU A 73 0.16 -3.71 -16.62
N ARG A 74 0.49 -3.61 -15.33
CA ARG A 74 -0.29 -2.82 -14.36
C ARG A 74 0.53 -1.76 -13.63
N GLY A 75 1.79 -1.55 -14.03
CA GLY A 75 2.69 -0.59 -13.39
C GLY A 75 2.78 -0.88 -11.89
N TRP A 76 2.49 0.12 -11.07
CA TRP A 76 2.61 0.01 -9.61
C TRP A 76 1.31 -0.36 -8.89
N GLN A 77 0.31 -0.88 -9.61
CA GLN A 77 -0.98 -1.23 -9.02
C GLN A 77 -0.87 -2.26 -7.88
N GLY A 78 0.04 -3.23 -7.98
CA GLY A 78 0.32 -4.18 -6.89
C GLY A 78 0.74 -3.47 -5.61
N ALA A 79 1.64 -2.48 -5.71
CA ALA A 79 2.09 -1.70 -4.55
C ALA A 79 0.93 -0.94 -3.87
N PHE A 80 0.03 -0.34 -4.66
CA PHE A 80 -1.17 0.32 -4.11
C PHE A 80 -2.21 -0.66 -3.57
N SER A 81 -2.29 -1.87 -4.14
CA SER A 81 -3.19 -2.91 -3.64
C SER A 81 -2.75 -3.37 -2.25
N GLU A 82 -1.45 -3.46 -2.01
CA GLU A 82 -0.86 -3.84 -0.72
C GLU A 82 -0.98 -2.73 0.31
N LEU A 83 -0.82 -1.46 -0.09
CA LEU A 83 -1.13 -0.32 0.79
C LEU A 83 -2.58 -0.33 1.30
N ASN A 84 -3.52 -0.97 0.61
CA ASN A 84 -4.90 -1.09 1.10
C ASN A 84 -5.02 -2.02 2.31
N GLU A 85 -4.02 -2.83 2.64
CA GLU A 85 -4.04 -3.64 3.87
C GLU A 85 -4.09 -2.76 5.13
N ALA A 86 -3.52 -1.54 5.08
CA ALA A 86 -3.65 -0.55 6.15
C ALA A 86 -5.12 -0.21 6.46
N LYS A 87 -5.98 -0.16 5.43
CA LYS A 87 -7.41 0.11 5.62
C LYS A 87 -8.09 -1.00 6.42
N VAL A 88 -7.68 -2.25 6.21
CA VAL A 88 -8.22 -3.40 6.92
C VAL A 88 -7.70 -3.43 8.35
N TYR A 89 -6.41 -3.19 8.57
CA TYR A 89 -5.84 -3.00 9.90
C TYR A 89 -6.65 -1.95 10.68
N ASN A 90 -6.81 -0.75 10.12
CA ASN A 90 -7.52 0.35 10.77
C ASN A 90 -9.02 0.05 10.95
N PHE A 91 -9.63 -0.68 10.01
CA PHE A 91 -11.01 -1.13 10.16
C PHE A 91 -11.18 -2.06 11.37
N LEU A 92 -10.29 -3.06 11.53
CA LEU A 92 -10.32 -3.99 12.65
C LEU A 92 -10.15 -3.24 13.97
N VAL A 93 -9.15 -2.35 14.07
CA VAL A 93 -8.94 -1.50 15.25
C VAL A 93 -10.18 -0.67 15.56
N ARG A 94 -10.76 0.04 14.58
CA ARG A 94 -11.97 0.86 14.76
C ARG A 94 -13.21 0.04 15.15
N ARG A 95 -13.25 -1.25 14.83
CA ARG A 95 -14.33 -2.16 15.21
C ARG A 95 -14.12 -2.83 16.57
N GLY A 96 -13.06 -2.47 17.30
CA GLY A 96 -12.79 -2.98 18.63
C GLY A 96 -12.12 -4.35 18.64
N TYR A 97 -11.57 -4.78 17.50
CA TYR A 97 -10.70 -5.95 17.50
C TYR A 97 -9.39 -5.61 18.23
N THR A 98 -8.85 -6.61 18.91
CA THR A 98 -7.60 -6.49 19.69
C THR A 98 -6.49 -7.32 19.04
N ASN A 99 -5.24 -7.06 19.41
CA ASN A 99 -4.07 -7.76 18.85
C ASN A 99 -4.08 -7.81 17.31
N VAL A 100 -4.43 -6.68 16.68
CA VAL A 100 -4.45 -6.57 15.22
C VAL A 100 -3.00 -6.49 14.75
N GLU A 101 -2.58 -7.41 13.90
CA GLU A 101 -1.21 -7.45 13.40
C GLU A 101 -1.15 -8.08 12.01
N PHE A 102 -0.15 -7.65 11.25
CA PHE A 102 0.19 -8.23 9.97
C PHE A 102 0.91 -9.57 10.16
N ILE A 103 0.60 -10.55 9.32
CA ILE A 103 1.25 -11.86 9.35
C ILE A 103 2.42 -11.87 8.37
N PRO A 104 3.66 -12.18 8.81
CA PRO A 104 4.81 -12.33 7.92
C PRO A 104 4.55 -13.36 6.83
N ARG A 105 4.83 -12.95 5.58
CA ARG A 105 4.75 -13.85 4.43
C ARG A 105 5.79 -14.96 4.53
N ARG A 106 5.37 -16.16 4.20
CA ARG A 106 6.23 -17.35 4.15
C ARG A 106 6.45 -17.79 2.70
N SER A 107 7.65 -18.22 2.39
CA SER A 107 7.98 -18.75 1.06
C SER A 107 7.47 -20.17 0.83
N ASP A 108 7.24 -20.92 1.91
CA ASP A 108 6.86 -22.34 1.91
C ASP A 108 5.35 -22.58 2.12
N ALA A 109 4.59 -21.54 2.47
CA ALA A 109 3.16 -21.65 2.74
C ALA A 109 2.42 -20.35 2.44
N LYS A 110 1.15 -20.46 2.06
CA LYS A 110 0.25 -19.31 1.98
C LYS A 110 -0.10 -18.85 3.39
N THR A 111 0.04 -17.55 3.64
CA THR A 111 -0.33 -16.88 4.89
C THR A 111 -1.42 -15.87 4.59
N PRO A 112 -2.45 -15.76 5.45
CA PRO A 112 -3.34 -14.60 5.43
C PRO A 112 -2.55 -13.30 5.65
N ASP A 113 -3.14 -12.16 5.34
CA ASP A 113 -2.46 -10.86 5.45
C ASP A 113 -2.46 -10.34 6.90
N LEU A 114 -3.58 -10.48 7.62
CA LEU A 114 -3.72 -10.01 9.01
C LEU A 114 -4.33 -11.07 9.94
N ARG A 115 -4.01 -10.95 11.23
CA ARG A 115 -4.75 -11.59 12.31
C ARG A 115 -5.22 -10.56 13.34
N ALA A 116 -6.29 -10.89 14.04
CA ALA A 116 -6.85 -10.10 15.13
C ALA A 116 -7.67 -10.98 16.08
N LYS A 117 -8.13 -10.40 17.20
CA LYS A 117 -9.00 -11.07 18.17
C LYS A 117 -10.31 -10.34 18.40
N VAL A 118 -11.40 -11.10 18.49
CA VAL A 118 -12.70 -10.65 19.00
C VAL A 118 -13.11 -11.53 20.18
N GLY A 119 -13.03 -10.99 21.39
CA GLY A 119 -13.06 -11.80 22.61
C GLY A 119 -11.92 -12.82 22.59
N ASN A 120 -12.27 -14.11 22.71
CA ASN A 120 -11.31 -15.23 22.68
C ASN A 120 -11.17 -15.88 21.29
N ILE A 121 -11.75 -15.29 20.24
CA ILE A 121 -11.75 -15.86 18.90
C ILE A 121 -10.68 -15.19 18.05
N ASP A 122 -9.81 -16.01 17.46
CA ASP A 122 -8.86 -15.57 16.44
C ASP A 122 -9.56 -15.37 15.09
N VAL A 123 -9.29 -14.24 14.46
CA VAL A 123 -9.80 -13.87 13.13
C VAL A 123 -8.63 -13.68 12.19
N LEU A 124 -8.69 -14.35 11.04
CA LEU A 124 -7.72 -14.23 9.95
C LEU A 124 -8.37 -13.46 8.80
N CYS A 125 -7.65 -12.49 8.25
CA CYS A 125 -8.14 -11.65 7.17
C CYS A 125 -7.20 -11.72 5.96
N GLU A 126 -7.80 -11.97 4.79
CA GLU A 126 -7.16 -11.83 3.49
C GLU A 126 -7.70 -10.56 2.83
N VAL A 127 -6.81 -9.68 2.40
CA VAL A 127 -7.16 -8.41 1.76
C VAL A 127 -7.15 -8.59 0.25
N LYS A 128 -8.23 -8.15 -0.40
CA LYS A 128 -8.34 -8.18 -1.87
C LYS A 128 -8.76 -6.83 -2.40
N THR A 129 -7.97 -6.32 -3.34
CA THR A 129 -8.33 -5.16 -4.15
C THR A 129 -9.00 -5.65 -5.44
N ILE A 130 -10.25 -5.24 -5.66
CA ILE A 130 -10.96 -5.55 -6.90
C ILE A 130 -10.37 -4.72 -8.04
N ASN A 131 -9.77 -5.40 -9.01
CA ASN A 131 -9.06 -4.80 -10.13
C ASN A 131 -9.75 -5.14 -11.46
N ARG A 132 -9.57 -4.28 -12.47
CA ARG A 132 -10.03 -4.59 -13.84
C ARG A 132 -9.28 -5.82 -14.37
N SER A 133 -10.00 -6.63 -15.16
CA SER A 133 -9.41 -7.81 -15.80
C SER A 133 -8.30 -7.42 -16.78
N GLU A 134 -7.32 -8.31 -16.98
CA GLU A 134 -6.22 -8.08 -17.93
C GLU A 134 -6.74 -7.85 -19.35
N ARG A 135 -7.78 -8.60 -19.75
CA ARG A 135 -8.45 -8.42 -21.04
C ARG A 135 -8.96 -6.99 -21.22
N ALA A 136 -9.57 -6.41 -20.18
CA ALA A 136 -10.05 -5.03 -20.21
C ALA A 136 -8.91 -4.01 -20.22
N VAL A 137 -7.77 -4.30 -19.59
CA VAL A 137 -6.57 -3.44 -19.64
C VAL A 137 -5.97 -3.43 -21.05
N LEU A 138 -5.76 -4.61 -21.64
CA LEU A 138 -5.16 -4.77 -22.98
C LEU A 138 -6.01 -4.15 -24.10
N ALA A 139 -7.34 -4.22 -24.00
CA ALA A 139 -8.24 -3.60 -24.97
C ALA A 139 -8.04 -2.07 -25.04
N ARG A 140 -7.64 -1.44 -23.94
CA ARG A 140 -7.43 0.02 -23.87
C ARG A 140 -6.11 0.46 -24.49
N THR A 141 -5.07 -0.36 -24.36
CA THR A 141 -3.75 -0.11 -24.97
C THR A 141 -3.80 -0.17 -26.49
N LYS A 142 -4.70 -0.98 -27.06
CA LYS A 142 -4.89 -1.11 -28.52
C LYS A 142 -5.69 0.03 -29.16
N VAL A 143 -6.41 0.85 -28.39
CA VAL A 143 -7.25 1.94 -28.91
C VAL A 143 -6.47 3.26 -29.06
N ILE A 144 -5.21 3.30 -28.61
CA ILE A 144 -4.32 4.47 -28.72
C ILE A 144 -3.12 4.15 -29.64
N ALA A 145 -3.28 3.23 -30.58
CA ALA A 145 -2.30 2.93 -31.63
C ALA A 145 -2.81 3.44 -32.97
#